data_AF-A0A2V9TJ65-F1
#
_entry.id   AF-A0A2V9TJ65-F1
#
_cell.length_a   1.000
_cell.length_b   1.000
_cell.length_c   1.000
_cell.angle_alpha   90.00
_cell.angle_beta   90.00
_cell.angle_gamma   90.00
#
_symmetry.space_group_name_H-M   'P 1'
#
loop_
_entity.id
_entity.type
_entity.pdbx_description
1 polymer ?
#
loop_
_entity_poly.entity_id
_entity_poly.type
_entity_poly.pdbx_seq_one_letter_code
_entity_poly.pdbx_strand_id
1 'polypeptide(L)'
;MKSFLRYLPIILALSAALPALADDQQKAEKQVNKVTAMATDPTGRRVVSMTVSDVLNTKRPDVVQERRETGLNYGHLFIAHQLTAGGAKMSDIAAQLKSGKNIYQIGNDQQANWKQIAADAKKLNSKVEDNLYKHFLNDKADRDRELADKYDPNFDKVKADSDVSKEELASAQDVYVLWRDRAAGRQGSTLDTADERAARQGHDHVRNGGPQTDQATPTGGPPQ
;
A
#
# COMPACT_ATOMS: atom_id res chain seq x y z
N MET A 1 7.34 -49.04 -24.78
CA MET A 1 7.19 -47.56 -24.71
C MET A 1 5.71 -47.17 -24.60
N LYS A 2 5.06 -47.38 -23.45
CA LYS A 2 3.61 -47.06 -23.26
C LYS A 2 3.27 -46.48 -21.88
N SER A 3 4.27 -46.09 -21.10
CA SER A 3 4.10 -45.62 -19.71
C SER A 3 4.37 -44.12 -19.52
N PHE A 4 4.86 -43.39 -20.53
CA PHE A 4 5.18 -41.96 -20.42
C PHE A 4 4.00 -41.00 -20.67
N LEU A 5 2.88 -41.49 -21.22
CA LEU A 5 1.73 -40.62 -21.55
C LEU A 5 0.76 -40.35 -20.38
N ARG A 6 0.90 -41.03 -19.23
CA ARG A 6 -0.05 -40.91 -18.11
C ARG A 6 0.25 -39.80 -17.11
N TYR A 7 1.41 -39.13 -17.23
CA TYR A 7 1.81 -38.05 -16.31
C TYR A 7 1.76 -36.64 -16.92
N LEU A 8 1.43 -36.52 -18.21
CA LEU A 8 1.32 -35.23 -18.90
C LEU A 8 0.33 -34.23 -18.27
N PRO A 9 -0.85 -34.63 -17.72
CA PRO A 9 -1.78 -33.64 -17.16
C PRO A 9 -1.32 -33.07 -15.80
N ILE A 10 -0.46 -33.77 -15.05
CA ILE A 10 0.03 -33.29 -13.75
C ILE A 10 1.15 -32.25 -13.94
N ILE A 11 1.97 -32.40 -14.98
CA ILE A 11 3.06 -31.46 -15.30
C ILE A 11 2.49 -30.15 -15.88
N LEU A 12 1.36 -30.21 -16.59
CA LEU A 12 0.73 -29.01 -17.19
C LEU A 12 -0.01 -28.14 -16.16
N ALA A 13 -0.52 -28.71 -15.07
CA ALA A 13 -1.16 -27.95 -13.99
C ALA A 13 -0.12 -27.21 -13.11
N LEU A 14 1.08 -27.76 -12.96
CA LEU A 14 2.15 -27.19 -12.13
C LEU A 14 2.80 -25.95 -12.77
N SER A 15 2.84 -25.87 -14.11
CA SER A 15 3.43 -24.75 -14.85
C SER A 15 2.51 -23.53 -14.97
N ALA A 16 1.21 -23.67 -14.76
CA ALA A 16 0.25 -22.55 -14.77
C ALA A 16 0.12 -21.82 -13.42
N ALA A 17 0.54 -22.44 -12.31
CA ALA A 17 0.44 -21.85 -10.98
C ALA A 17 1.56 -20.84 -10.68
N LEU A 18 2.76 -21.06 -11.23
CA LEU A 18 3.94 -20.20 -10.99
C LEU A 18 3.77 -18.76 -11.51
N PRO A 19 3.23 -18.51 -12.72
CA PRO A 19 3.03 -17.14 -13.22
C PRO A 19 2.02 -16.34 -12.40
N ALA A 20 0.94 -16.99 -11.92
CA ALA A 20 -0.11 -16.33 -11.16
C ALA A 20 0.38 -15.88 -9.77
N LEU A 21 1.18 -16.70 -9.09
CA LEU A 21 1.78 -16.35 -7.80
C LEU A 21 2.77 -15.17 -7.94
N ALA A 22 3.57 -15.16 -9.01
CA ALA A 22 4.50 -14.06 -9.28
C ALA A 22 3.77 -12.74 -9.56
N ASP A 23 2.67 -12.77 -10.32
CA ASP A 23 1.83 -11.59 -10.59
C ASP A 23 1.18 -11.04 -9.30
N ASP A 24 0.65 -11.92 -8.44
CA ASP A 24 0.06 -11.48 -7.17
C ASP A 24 1.10 -10.95 -6.18
N GLN A 25 2.30 -11.52 -6.13
CA GLN A 25 3.41 -10.97 -5.34
C GLN A 25 3.79 -9.57 -5.84
N GLN A 26 3.93 -9.38 -7.15
CA GLN A 26 4.27 -8.09 -7.74
C GLN A 26 3.20 -7.02 -7.43
N LYS A 27 1.91 -7.39 -7.42
CA LYS A 27 0.84 -6.48 -6.98
C LYS A 27 0.97 -6.13 -5.51
N ALA A 28 1.26 -7.11 -4.66
CA ALA A 28 1.48 -6.87 -3.23
C ALA A 28 2.62 -5.90 -3.00
N GLU A 29 3.79 -6.16 -3.62
CA GLU A 29 4.97 -5.30 -3.60
C GLU A 29 4.62 -3.86 -4.02
N LYS A 30 3.95 -3.70 -5.17
CA LYS A 30 3.52 -2.38 -5.63
C LYS A 30 2.62 -1.64 -4.63
N GLN A 31 1.72 -2.35 -3.94
CA GLN A 31 0.85 -1.70 -2.96
C GLN A 31 1.60 -1.34 -1.68
N VAL A 32 2.50 -2.20 -1.17
CA VAL A 32 3.25 -1.89 0.06
C VAL A 32 4.32 -0.82 -0.17
N ASN A 33 4.89 -0.73 -1.38
CA ASN A 33 5.85 0.32 -1.72
C ASN A 33 5.21 1.71 -1.70
N LYS A 34 3.92 1.85 -1.99
CA LYS A 34 3.21 3.14 -1.82
C LYS A 34 3.18 3.60 -0.37
N VAL A 35 2.95 2.68 0.57
CA VAL A 35 3.00 2.96 2.02
C VAL A 35 4.40 3.42 2.41
N THR A 36 5.43 2.69 1.95
CA THR A 36 6.84 3.03 2.21
C THR A 36 7.21 4.39 1.61
N ALA A 37 6.81 4.66 0.36
CA ALA A 37 7.06 5.92 -0.32
C ALA A 37 6.42 7.10 0.43
N MET A 38 5.17 6.95 0.88
CA MET A 38 4.50 7.95 1.70
C MET A 38 5.21 8.18 3.04
N ALA A 39 5.79 7.14 3.63
CA ALA A 39 6.53 7.24 4.89
C ALA A 39 7.95 7.85 4.74
N THR A 40 8.41 8.20 3.54
CA THR A 40 9.76 8.78 3.37
C THR A 40 9.87 10.18 3.96
N ASP A 41 8.83 11.00 3.80
CA ASP A 41 8.69 12.34 4.37
C ASP A 41 8.27 12.28 5.86
N PRO A 42 8.76 13.17 6.75
CA PRO A 42 8.40 13.15 8.17
C PRO A 42 6.91 13.29 8.45
N THR A 43 6.15 14.08 7.68
CA THR A 43 4.70 14.22 7.86
C THR A 43 3.98 12.96 7.41
N GLY A 44 4.33 12.44 6.24
CA GLY A 44 3.79 11.18 5.75
C GLY A 44 4.09 10.01 6.70
N ARG A 45 5.31 9.96 7.26
CA ARG A 45 5.72 8.96 8.26
C ARG A 45 4.87 8.99 9.52
N ARG A 46 4.54 10.20 10.02
CA ARG A 46 3.64 10.35 11.17
C ARG A 46 2.30 9.68 10.91
N VAL A 47 1.67 10.01 9.78
CA VAL A 47 0.37 9.46 9.40
C VAL A 47 0.44 7.95 9.17
N VAL A 48 1.46 7.48 8.45
CA VAL A 48 1.65 6.05 8.16
C VAL A 48 1.84 5.27 9.46
N SER A 49 2.69 5.74 10.37
CA SER A 49 2.97 5.03 11.63
C SER A 49 1.73 4.87 12.52
N MET A 50 0.90 5.92 12.64
CA MET A 50 -0.40 5.82 13.33
C MET A 50 -1.34 4.85 12.62
N THR A 51 -1.45 4.97 11.30
CA THR A 51 -2.37 4.14 10.51
C THR A 51 -1.99 2.66 10.57
N VAL A 52 -0.70 2.34 10.47
CA VAL A 52 -0.20 0.97 10.59
C VAL A 52 -0.43 0.44 12.00
N SER A 53 -0.17 1.24 13.04
CA SER A 53 -0.52 0.89 14.43
C SER A 53 -2.00 0.52 14.58
N ASP A 54 -2.90 1.33 14.02
CA ASP A 54 -4.35 1.09 14.08
C ASP A 54 -4.77 -0.16 13.28
N VAL A 55 -4.17 -0.37 12.11
CA VAL A 55 -4.47 -1.53 11.25
C VAL A 55 -3.97 -2.83 11.85
N LEU A 56 -2.79 -2.82 12.47
CA LEU A 56 -2.20 -3.97 13.13
C LEU A 56 -2.73 -4.17 14.56
N ASN A 57 -3.57 -3.26 15.06
CA ASN A 57 -4.05 -3.25 16.44
C ASN A 57 -2.90 -3.39 17.46
N THR A 58 -1.78 -2.74 17.17
CA THR A 58 -0.53 -2.78 17.95
C THR A 58 -0.20 -1.37 18.36
N LYS A 59 0.31 -1.15 19.58
CA LYS A 59 0.65 0.21 20.02
C LYS A 59 1.74 0.77 19.11
N ARG A 60 1.63 2.06 18.76
CA ARG A 60 2.58 2.71 17.84
C ARG A 60 4.04 2.60 18.29
N PRO A 61 4.39 2.77 19.59
CA PRO A 61 5.76 2.55 20.04
C PRO A 61 6.28 1.13 19.79
N ASP A 62 5.42 0.12 19.95
CA ASP A 62 5.78 -1.28 19.72
C ASP A 62 6.03 -1.53 18.22
N VAL A 63 5.20 -0.95 17.33
CA VAL A 63 5.42 -1.00 15.87
C VAL A 63 6.74 -0.34 15.49
N VAL A 64 7.05 0.84 16.05
CA VAL A 64 8.33 1.53 15.80
C VAL A 64 9.49 0.65 16.27
N GLN A 65 9.39 0.06 17.46
CA GLN A 65 10.40 -0.83 18.00
C GLN A 65 10.62 -2.07 17.12
N GLU A 66 9.55 -2.70 16.63
CA GLU A 66 9.64 -3.82 15.69
C GLU A 66 10.39 -3.44 14.40
N ARG A 67 10.13 -2.24 13.85
CA ARG A 67 10.88 -1.73 12.68
C ARG A 67 12.36 -1.54 13.00
N ARG A 68 12.70 -1.08 14.20
CA ARG A 68 14.09 -0.92 14.65
C ARG A 68 14.80 -2.27 14.79
N GLU A 69 14.11 -3.28 15.30
CA GLU A 69 14.69 -4.62 15.53
C GLU A 69 14.84 -5.44 14.25
N THR A 70 13.90 -5.27 13.31
CA THR A 70 13.86 -6.04 12.06
C THR A 70 14.51 -5.30 10.88
N GLY A 71 14.65 -3.98 10.97
CA GLY A 71 15.12 -3.13 9.88
C GLY A 71 14.07 -2.92 8.77
N LEU A 72 12.84 -3.39 8.95
CA LEU A 72 11.79 -3.31 7.94
C LEU A 72 11.17 -1.91 7.85
N ASN A 73 10.90 -1.47 6.63
CA ASN A 73 10.01 -0.33 6.39
C ASN A 73 8.55 -0.71 6.69
N TYR A 74 7.64 0.28 6.70
CA TYR A 74 6.23 0.03 7.04
C TYR A 74 5.54 -0.96 6.11
N GLY A 75 5.82 -0.90 4.81
CA GLY A 75 5.27 -1.84 3.84
C GLY A 75 5.71 -3.28 4.09
N HIS A 76 7.00 -3.49 4.34
CA HIS A 76 7.55 -4.81 4.64
C HIS A 76 7.15 -5.33 6.02
N LEU A 77 7.05 -4.45 7.04
CA LEU A 77 6.55 -4.83 8.35
C LEU A 77 5.08 -5.28 8.27
N PHE A 78 4.27 -4.61 7.45
CA PHE A 78 2.91 -5.06 7.18
C PHE A 78 2.88 -6.49 6.61
N ILE A 79 3.76 -6.80 5.65
CA ILE A 79 3.88 -8.19 5.13
C ILE A 79 4.25 -9.15 6.26
N ALA A 80 5.24 -8.81 7.09
CA ALA A 80 5.63 -9.66 8.22
C ALA A 80 4.44 -9.97 9.13
N HIS A 81 3.62 -8.99 9.46
CA HIS A 81 2.39 -9.19 10.24
C HIS A 81 1.36 -10.06 9.52
N GLN A 82 1.18 -9.90 8.21
CA GLN A 82 0.32 -10.80 7.41
C GLN A 82 0.81 -12.25 7.46
N LEU A 83 2.12 -12.48 7.42
CA LEU A 83 2.70 -13.81 7.59
C LEU A 83 2.42 -14.37 9.00
N THR A 84 2.51 -13.53 10.04
CA THR A 84 2.17 -13.97 11.41
C THR A 84 0.70 -14.30 11.58
N ALA A 85 -0.20 -13.56 10.93
CA ALA A 85 -1.63 -13.89 10.89
C ALA A 85 -1.89 -15.22 10.16
N GLY A 86 -1.01 -15.61 9.23
CA GLY A 86 -0.99 -16.92 8.57
C GLY A 86 -0.35 -18.05 9.39
N GLY A 87 0.13 -17.78 10.62
CA GLY A 87 0.69 -18.77 11.53
C GLY A 87 2.22 -18.75 11.67
N ALA A 88 2.92 -17.86 10.96
CA ALA A 88 4.36 -17.68 11.15
C ALA A 88 4.66 -17.03 12.51
N LYS A 89 5.85 -17.30 13.07
CA LYS A 89 6.32 -16.59 14.27
C LYS A 89 7.18 -15.39 13.87
N MET A 90 6.93 -14.23 14.49
CA MET A 90 7.75 -13.04 14.25
C MET A 90 9.23 -13.27 14.59
N SER A 91 9.54 -14.10 15.59
CA SER A 91 10.91 -14.51 15.92
C SER A 91 11.61 -15.22 14.76
N ASP A 92 10.90 -16.06 14.02
CA ASP A 92 11.44 -16.85 12.93
C ASP A 92 11.62 -15.98 11.68
N ILE A 93 10.72 -15.02 11.45
CA ILE A 93 10.87 -13.99 10.43
C ILE A 93 12.11 -13.15 10.74
N ALA A 94 12.26 -12.66 11.97
CA ALA A 94 13.42 -11.88 12.38
C ALA A 94 14.74 -12.65 12.24
N ALA A 95 14.76 -13.95 12.56
CA ALA A 95 15.93 -14.80 12.36
C ALA A 95 16.30 -14.94 10.87
N GLN A 96 15.30 -15.09 9.99
CA GLN A 96 15.53 -15.18 8.54
C GLN A 96 15.97 -13.85 7.92
N LEU A 97 15.48 -12.72 8.42
CA LEU A 97 16.00 -11.40 8.02
C LEU A 97 17.48 -11.25 8.41
N LYS A 98 17.85 -11.69 9.61
CA LYS A 98 19.25 -11.69 10.08
C LYS A 98 20.16 -12.61 9.27
N SER A 99 19.63 -13.68 8.68
CA SER A 99 20.38 -14.55 7.76
C SER A 99 20.49 -13.98 6.33
N GLY A 100 19.96 -12.79 6.08
CA GLY A 100 20.08 -12.06 4.82
C GLY A 100 18.94 -12.28 3.84
N LYS A 101 17.88 -13.02 4.21
CA LYS A 101 16.68 -13.09 3.38
C LYS A 101 15.92 -11.76 3.43
N ASN A 102 15.26 -11.41 2.34
CA ASN A 102 14.28 -10.32 2.33
C ASN A 102 12.86 -10.85 2.64
N ILE A 103 11.94 -9.93 2.92
CA ILE A 103 10.57 -10.30 3.34
C ILE A 103 9.80 -11.08 2.28
N TYR A 104 10.07 -10.84 1.00
CA TYR A 104 9.40 -11.55 -0.11
C TYR A 104 9.89 -12.99 -0.22
N GLN A 105 11.19 -13.23 -0.06
CA GLN A 105 11.77 -14.57 0.02
C GLN A 105 11.17 -15.34 1.21
N ILE A 106 11.09 -14.70 2.37
CA ILE A 106 10.46 -15.29 3.57
C ILE A 106 8.99 -15.63 3.31
N GLY A 107 8.24 -14.70 2.69
CA GLY A 107 6.84 -14.94 2.35
C GLY A 107 6.65 -16.10 1.38
N ASN A 108 7.51 -16.22 0.37
CA ASN A 108 7.48 -17.34 -0.58
C ASN A 108 7.77 -18.69 0.09
N ASP A 109 8.78 -18.74 0.96
CA ASP A 109 9.10 -19.95 1.73
C ASP A 109 7.95 -20.36 2.67
N GLN A 110 7.18 -19.40 3.15
CA GLN A 110 6.00 -19.61 4.00
C GLN A 110 4.68 -19.72 3.22
N GLN A 111 4.73 -19.80 1.89
CA GLN A 111 3.54 -19.92 1.03
C GLN A 111 2.53 -18.79 1.26
N ALA A 112 3.01 -17.55 1.36
CA ALA A 112 2.19 -16.37 1.59
C ALA A 112 1.03 -16.26 0.59
N ASN A 113 -0.14 -15.87 1.10
CA ASN A 113 -1.29 -15.55 0.27
C ASN A 113 -1.13 -14.13 -0.34
N TRP A 114 -0.29 -14.01 -1.37
CA TRP A 114 0.03 -12.72 -1.99
C TRP A 114 -1.18 -11.97 -2.52
N LYS A 115 -2.20 -12.69 -3.00
CA LYS A 115 -3.46 -12.09 -3.44
C LYS A 115 -4.16 -11.36 -2.29
N GLN A 116 -4.25 -12.01 -1.12
CA GLN A 116 -4.84 -11.40 0.07
C GLN A 116 -3.97 -10.24 0.57
N ILE A 117 -2.65 -10.41 0.62
CA ILE A 117 -1.70 -9.36 1.02
C ILE A 117 -1.84 -8.13 0.13
N ALA A 118 -1.95 -8.30 -1.20
CA ALA A 118 -2.16 -7.20 -2.13
C ALA A 118 -3.49 -6.46 -1.87
N ALA A 119 -4.57 -7.21 -1.62
CA ALA A 119 -5.87 -6.63 -1.31
C ALA A 119 -5.85 -5.83 0.00
N ASP A 120 -5.23 -6.37 1.05
CA ASP A 120 -5.16 -5.70 2.34
C ASP A 120 -4.16 -4.53 2.34
N ALA A 121 -3.07 -4.61 1.58
CA ALA A 121 -2.18 -3.48 1.34
C ALA A 121 -2.90 -2.35 0.58
N LYS A 122 -3.79 -2.66 -0.39
CA LYS A 122 -4.65 -1.64 -1.02
C LYS A 122 -5.54 -0.95 0.01
N LYS A 123 -6.14 -1.70 0.95
CA LYS A 123 -6.95 -1.11 2.04
C LYS A 123 -6.11 -0.25 2.97
N LEU A 124 -4.88 -0.69 3.29
CA LEU A 124 -3.95 0.10 4.08
C LEU A 124 -3.63 1.44 3.38
N ASN A 125 -3.35 1.43 2.08
CA ASN A 125 -3.14 2.66 1.30
C ASN A 125 -4.33 3.60 1.40
N SER A 126 -5.56 3.11 1.19
CA SER A 126 -6.76 3.95 1.33
C SER A 126 -6.90 4.55 2.73
N LYS A 127 -6.58 3.79 3.80
CA LYS A 127 -6.59 4.31 5.17
C LYS A 127 -5.51 5.36 5.41
N VAL A 128 -4.31 5.17 4.85
CA VAL A 128 -3.23 6.16 4.93
C VAL A 128 -3.65 7.46 4.27
N GLU A 129 -4.22 7.40 3.07
CA GLU A 129 -4.72 8.57 2.35
C GLU A 129 -5.86 9.27 3.10
N ASP A 130 -6.84 8.52 3.61
CA ASP A 130 -7.93 9.07 4.41
C ASP A 130 -7.42 9.76 5.69
N ASN A 131 -6.43 9.17 6.37
CA ASN A 131 -5.84 9.77 7.57
C ASN A 131 -4.91 10.95 7.24
N LEU A 132 -4.24 10.94 6.08
CA LEU A 132 -3.45 12.07 5.60
C LEU A 132 -4.34 13.28 5.32
N TYR A 133 -5.50 13.05 4.70
CA TYR A 133 -6.49 14.10 4.50
C TYR A 133 -7.00 14.66 5.84
N LYS A 134 -7.34 13.80 6.81
CA LYS A 134 -7.76 14.25 8.16
C LYS A 134 -6.67 15.04 8.87
N HIS A 135 -5.41 14.62 8.75
CA HIS A 135 -4.26 15.33 9.29
C HIS A 135 -4.23 16.77 8.78
N PHE A 136 -4.39 16.98 7.48
CA PHE A 136 -4.41 18.34 6.91
C PHE A 136 -5.66 19.15 7.28
N LEU A 137 -6.81 18.50 7.48
CA LEU A 137 -8.01 19.20 7.95
C LEU A 137 -7.81 19.72 9.38
N ASN A 138 -7.30 18.87 10.27
CA ASN A 138 -7.01 19.20 11.66
C ASN A 138 -6.07 18.14 12.27
N ASP A 139 -4.83 18.55 12.54
CA ASP A 139 -3.78 17.70 13.11
C ASP A 139 -3.80 17.61 14.65
N LYS A 140 -4.77 18.24 15.33
CA LYS A 140 -4.77 18.30 16.80
C LYS A 140 -4.76 16.91 17.44
N ALA A 141 -5.63 16.02 16.96
CA ALA A 141 -5.72 14.65 17.48
C ALA A 141 -4.41 13.87 17.24
N ASP A 142 -3.78 14.09 16.08
CA ASP A 142 -2.50 13.47 15.73
C ASP A 142 -1.38 13.95 16.66
N ARG A 143 -1.31 15.27 16.92
CA ARG A 143 -0.32 15.85 17.86
C ARG A 143 -0.52 15.38 19.29
N ASP A 144 -1.77 15.32 19.75
CA ASP A 144 -2.09 14.82 21.10
C ASP A 144 -1.68 13.34 21.24
N ARG A 145 -1.91 12.52 20.20
CA ARG A 145 -1.46 11.12 20.16
C ARG A 145 0.06 10.99 20.07
N GLU A 146 0.72 11.81 19.26
CA GLU A 146 2.19 11.84 19.15
C GLU A 146 2.86 12.12 20.49
N LEU A 147 2.32 13.07 21.25
CA LEU A 147 2.81 13.38 22.60
C LEU A 147 2.62 12.19 23.55
N ALA A 148 1.46 11.55 23.51
CA ALA A 148 1.17 10.38 24.35
C ALA A 148 2.09 9.19 24.02
N ASP A 149 2.34 8.96 22.73
CA ASP A 149 3.21 7.89 22.23
C ASP A 149 4.71 8.24 22.36
N LYS A 150 5.05 9.50 22.72
CA LYS A 150 6.42 10.05 22.67
C LYS A 150 7.10 9.80 21.33
N TYR A 151 6.33 9.94 20.25
CA TYR A 151 6.76 9.59 18.91
C TYR A 151 7.73 10.63 18.34
N ASP A 152 8.84 10.17 17.75
CA ASP A 152 9.77 10.99 16.97
C ASP A 152 9.95 10.38 15.57
N PRO A 153 9.55 11.09 14.49
CA PRO A 153 9.70 10.59 13.12
C PRO A 153 11.16 10.42 12.69
N ASN A 154 12.12 11.11 13.32
CA ASN A 154 13.53 10.94 13.01
C ASN A 154 14.07 9.64 13.60
N PHE A 155 13.67 9.30 14.83
CA PHE A 155 13.99 8.02 15.46
C PHE A 155 13.35 6.83 14.72
N ASP A 156 12.10 7.02 14.26
CA ASP A 156 11.33 6.01 13.52
C ASP A 156 11.91 5.72 12.11
N LYS A 157 12.77 6.57 11.57
CA LYS A 157 13.39 6.32 10.26
C LYS A 157 14.29 5.09 10.30
N VAL A 158 14.14 4.20 9.32
CA VAL A 158 15.05 3.05 9.09
C VAL A 158 15.65 3.12 7.70
N LYS A 159 16.76 2.38 7.47
CA LYS A 159 17.48 2.39 6.18
C LYS A 159 16.57 1.99 5.01
N ALA A 160 15.73 0.98 5.21
CA ALA A 160 14.83 0.45 4.18
C ALA A 160 13.73 1.43 3.74
N ASP A 161 13.57 2.58 4.40
CA ASP A 161 12.64 3.63 3.92
C ASP A 161 13.16 4.35 2.68
N SER A 162 14.44 4.20 2.36
CA SER A 162 15.04 4.73 1.13
C SER A 162 15.01 3.72 -0.02
N ASP A 163 14.49 2.51 0.21
CA ASP A 163 14.36 1.46 -0.81
C ASP A 163 13.07 1.67 -1.62
N VAL A 164 12.94 2.86 -2.20
CA VAL A 164 11.82 3.27 -3.05
C VAL A 164 12.33 3.95 -4.31
N SER A 165 11.64 3.75 -5.42
CA SER A 165 12.00 4.35 -6.71
C SER A 165 11.67 5.84 -6.75
N LYS A 166 12.29 6.59 -7.67
CA LYS A 166 11.97 8.01 -7.88
C LYS A 166 10.51 8.20 -8.33
N GLU A 167 10.00 7.28 -9.12
CA GLU A 167 8.62 7.26 -9.62
C GLU A 167 7.62 7.00 -8.48
N GLU A 168 7.97 6.12 -7.54
CA GLU A 168 7.17 5.86 -6.35
C GLU A 168 7.14 7.08 -5.42
N LEU A 169 8.28 7.75 -5.23
CA LEU A 169 8.37 9.01 -4.49
C LEU A 169 7.56 10.14 -5.15
N ALA A 170 7.64 10.29 -6.46
CA ALA A 170 6.85 11.28 -7.20
C ALA A 170 5.35 11.01 -7.04
N SER A 171 4.94 9.73 -7.17
CA SER A 171 3.55 9.33 -6.97
C SER A 171 3.05 9.61 -5.55
N ALA A 172 3.89 9.36 -4.53
CA ALA A 172 3.55 9.69 -3.14
C ALA A 172 3.45 11.20 -2.91
N GLN A 173 4.32 11.99 -3.54
CA GLN A 173 4.28 13.45 -3.49
C GLN A 173 3.00 14.00 -4.13
N ASP A 174 2.56 13.45 -5.27
CA ASP A 174 1.33 13.85 -5.93
C ASP A 174 0.11 13.60 -5.03
N VAL A 175 0.05 12.43 -4.39
CA VAL A 175 -1.01 12.08 -3.42
C VAL A 175 -0.98 13.03 -2.21
N TYR A 176 0.20 13.36 -1.69
CA TYR A 176 0.35 14.30 -0.59
C TYR A 176 -0.18 15.69 -0.96
N VAL A 177 0.23 16.22 -2.12
CA VAL A 177 -0.20 17.54 -2.60
C VAL A 177 -1.71 17.58 -2.83
N LEU A 178 -2.25 16.54 -3.47
CA LEU A 178 -3.69 16.41 -3.71
C LEU A 178 -4.49 16.55 -2.41
N TRP A 179 -4.14 15.79 -1.37
CA TRP A 179 -4.90 15.79 -0.12
C TRP A 179 -4.68 17.07 0.69
N ARG A 180 -3.48 17.65 0.65
CA ARG A 180 -3.20 18.95 1.27
C ARG A 180 -4.05 20.06 0.65
N ASP A 181 -4.02 20.17 -0.67
CA ASP A 181 -4.70 21.24 -1.40
C ASP A 181 -6.23 21.12 -1.25
N ARG A 182 -6.74 19.89 -1.23
CA ARG A 182 -8.16 19.61 -0.96
C ARG A 182 -8.58 20.02 0.45
N ALA A 183 -7.76 19.73 1.46
CA ALA A 183 -8.03 20.15 2.83
C ALA A 183 -8.01 21.69 2.97
N ALA A 184 -7.05 22.36 2.32
CA ALA A 184 -6.98 23.81 2.28
C ALA A 184 -8.21 24.44 1.59
N GLY A 185 -8.67 23.86 0.48
CA GLY A 185 -9.90 24.28 -0.21
C GLY A 185 -11.14 24.22 0.68
N ARG A 186 -11.24 23.22 1.56
CA ARG A 186 -12.33 23.11 2.56
C ARG A 186 -12.20 24.08 3.73
N GLN A 187 -10.99 24.49 4.10
CA GLN A 187 -10.80 25.55 5.10
C GLN A 187 -11.22 26.93 4.56
N GLY A 188 -11.19 27.13 3.24
CA GLY A 188 -11.64 28.35 2.57
C GLY A 188 -13.08 28.34 2.02
N SER A 189 -13.74 27.18 1.90
CA SER A 189 -15.07 27.07 1.31
C SER A 189 -15.85 25.84 1.79
N THR A 190 -17.13 26.04 2.14
CA THR A 190 -18.07 24.98 2.50
C THR A 190 -18.52 24.16 1.28
N LEU A 191 -18.00 22.92 1.20
CA LEU A 191 -18.51 21.69 0.52
C LEU A 191 -18.55 21.58 -1.03
N ASP A 192 -18.06 20.44 -1.54
CA ASP A 192 -18.90 19.42 -2.20
C ASP A 192 -18.33 17.99 -1.98
N THR A 193 -19.22 17.01 -1.85
CA THR A 193 -19.01 15.56 -1.74
C THR A 193 -18.93 14.88 -3.10
N ALA A 194 -19.33 15.54 -4.20
CA ALA A 194 -19.21 15.01 -5.57
C ALA A 194 -17.75 14.85 -6.01
N ASP A 195 -16.90 15.83 -5.68
CA ASP A 195 -15.45 15.77 -5.93
C ASP A 195 -14.77 14.64 -5.15
N GLU A 196 -15.40 14.15 -4.07
CA GLU A 196 -14.89 13.05 -3.23
C GLU A 196 -15.01 11.70 -3.91
N ARG A 197 -16.07 11.49 -4.70
CA ARG A 197 -16.22 10.28 -5.52
C ARG A 197 -15.43 10.35 -6.82
N ALA A 198 -15.37 11.51 -7.47
CA ALA A 198 -14.65 11.67 -8.73
C ALA A 198 -13.13 11.45 -8.58
N ALA A 199 -12.52 11.90 -7.49
CA ALA A 199 -11.08 11.70 -7.25
C ALA A 199 -10.72 10.24 -6.89
N ARG A 200 -11.57 9.56 -6.10
CA ARG A 200 -11.40 8.13 -5.77
C ARG A 200 -11.51 7.23 -7.01
N GLN A 201 -12.35 7.61 -7.96
CA GLN A 201 -12.51 6.90 -9.23
C GLN A 201 -11.43 7.29 -10.25
N GLY A 202 -11.06 8.58 -10.31
CA GLY A 202 -10.02 9.14 -11.18
C GLY A 202 -8.66 8.45 -11.07
N HIS A 203 -8.26 8.03 -9.87
CA HIS A 203 -7.00 7.32 -9.64
C HIS A 203 -7.02 5.83 -10.08
N ASP A 204 -8.19 5.23 -10.31
CA ASP A 204 -8.33 3.84 -10.79
C ASP A 204 -8.35 3.74 -12.34
N HIS A 205 -8.35 4.86 -13.09
CA HIS A 205 -8.53 4.84 -14.55
C HIS A 205 -7.26 4.70 -15.41
N VAL A 206 -6.04 4.75 -14.86
CA VAL A 206 -4.83 4.61 -15.70
C VAL A 206 -4.41 3.14 -15.82
N ARG A 207 -5.30 2.28 -16.34
CA ARG A 207 -4.93 1.00 -17.00
C ARG A 207 -6.12 0.24 -17.64
N ASN A 208 -6.95 0.89 -18.46
CA ASN A 208 -7.54 0.19 -19.62
C ASN A 208 -8.28 1.15 -20.56
N GLY A 209 -7.92 1.11 -21.85
CA GLY A 209 -8.72 1.64 -22.96
C GLY A 209 -8.63 3.14 -23.19
N GLY A 210 -7.93 3.54 -24.26
CA GLY A 210 -8.01 4.90 -24.80
C GLY A 210 -9.42 5.25 -25.30
N PRO A 211 -9.70 6.53 -25.57
CA PRO A 211 -11.04 7.00 -25.88
C PRO A 211 -11.54 6.47 -27.23
N GLN A 212 -12.64 5.71 -27.21
CA GLN A 212 -13.50 5.55 -28.38
C GLN A 212 -14.17 6.90 -28.66
N THR A 213 -13.82 7.47 -29.80
CA THR A 213 -14.50 8.64 -30.36
C THR A 213 -15.87 8.24 -30.86
N ASP A 214 -16.92 8.58 -30.10
CA ASP A 214 -18.29 8.63 -30.61
C ASP A 214 -18.54 9.98 -31.29
N GLN A 215 -18.44 9.99 -32.62
CA GLN A 215 -19.04 10.99 -33.53
C GLN A 215 -19.66 10.19 -34.68
N ALA A 216 -20.87 10.43 -35.20
CA ALA A 216 -21.98 11.28 -34.83
C ALA A 216 -23.18 10.78 -35.67
N THR A 217 -24.38 10.67 -35.08
CA THR A 217 -25.62 10.45 -35.83
C THR A 217 -26.34 11.80 -35.96
N PRO A 218 -26.65 12.31 -37.17
CA PRO A 218 -27.39 13.55 -37.31
C PRO A 218 -28.90 13.30 -37.36
N THR A 219 -29.62 13.90 -36.42
CA THR A 219 -31.07 14.15 -36.43
C THR A 219 -31.24 15.56 -35.82
N GLY A 220 -31.72 16.63 -36.45
CA GLY A 220 -32.70 16.83 -37.50
C GLY A 220 -33.78 17.77 -36.94
N GLY A 221 -34.04 18.92 -37.57
CA GLY A 221 -35.26 19.73 -37.29
C GLY A 221 -35.24 21.21 -37.75
N PRO A 222 -36.40 21.80 -38.13
CA PRO A 222 -36.58 22.90 -39.13
C PRO A 222 -37.01 24.24 -38.47
N PRO A 223 -37.75 25.21 -39.09
CA PRO A 223 -37.96 25.66 -40.49
C PRO A 223 -37.67 27.19 -40.71
N GLN A 224 -37.58 27.64 -41.97
CA GLN A 224 -38.22 28.86 -42.54
C GLN A 224 -38.29 28.71 -44.06
#